data_AF-N6UC86-F1
#
_entry.id   AF-N6UC86-F1
#
_cell.length_a   1.000
_cell.length_b   1.000
_cell.length_c   1.000
_cell.angle_alpha   90.00
_cell.angle_beta   90.00
_cell.angle_gamma   90.00
#
_symmetry.space_group_name_H-M   'P 1'
#
loop_
_entity.id
_entity.type
_entity.pdbx_description
1 polymer ?
#
loop_
_entity_poly.entity_id
_entity_poly.type
_entity_poly.pdbx_seq_one_letter_code
_entity_poly.pdbx_strand_id
1 'polypeptide(L)'
;MVMLEVFKETISVKYKAFLLSKATFITLVCDIITISLPFVLSYYSGGLWQKHNSLHLQPNVRFNGDFLLLAMSAQNQKPIVCSSFPYYKKYLGTLDACSTVKIREIDANLDNQVDALQFQTTIDLPEKMPIDAINILSLYADLGLQQTESIKCSKNRLADMNLPIGNAHHSEDYMFDNFVGNYASKKIKTTLTNPITTYGSVKATSFGLNLNLKYPKHKIYYTPNLWQVCKFAWIQYIAIYIITAWLVSKIKSYIFMNNLVLFYKDRK
;
A
#
# COMPACT_ATOMS: atom_id res chain seq x y z
N MET A 1 -44.61 -24.79 52.63
CA MET A 1 -45.66 -24.31 51.72
C MET A 1 -44.99 -23.44 50.67
N VAL A 2 -45.06 -23.80 49.38
CA VAL A 2 -44.33 -23.12 48.29
C VAL A 2 -45.27 -22.14 47.61
N MET A 3 -44.91 -20.87 47.58
CA MET A 3 -45.69 -19.81 46.93
C MET A 3 -45.26 -19.73 45.46
N LEU A 4 -46.21 -19.93 44.54
CA LEU A 4 -45.99 -19.80 43.10
C LEU A 4 -46.54 -18.45 42.63
N GLU A 5 -45.76 -17.71 41.84
CA GLU A 5 -46.26 -16.56 41.08
C GLU A 5 -47.22 -17.06 40.00
N VAL A 6 -48.51 -16.80 40.16
CA VAL A 6 -49.57 -17.24 39.23
C VAL A 6 -49.79 -16.23 38.10
N PHE A 7 -49.48 -14.95 38.34
CA PHE A 7 -49.73 -13.88 37.39
C PHE A 7 -48.79 -12.70 37.61
N LYS A 8 -48.35 -12.08 36.51
CA LYS A 8 -47.50 -10.89 36.50
C LYS A 8 -47.93 -9.96 35.37
N GLU A 9 -48.13 -8.69 35.69
CA GLU A 9 -48.46 -7.64 34.73
C GLU A 9 -47.51 -6.44 34.90
N THR A 10 -47.16 -5.79 33.79
CA THR A 10 -46.29 -4.60 33.79
C THR A 10 -47.11 -3.32 33.69
N ILE A 11 -47.13 -2.51 34.75
CA ILE A 11 -47.81 -1.21 34.77
C ILE A 11 -46.97 -0.16 34.02
N SER A 12 -47.53 0.50 33.01
CA SER A 12 -46.87 1.61 32.32
C SER A 12 -46.95 2.90 33.14
N VAL A 13 -45.81 3.40 33.62
CA VAL A 13 -45.74 4.68 34.35
C VAL A 13 -45.33 5.79 33.40
N LYS A 14 -46.14 6.85 33.29
CA LYS A 14 -45.81 8.03 32.47
C LYS A 14 -45.29 9.16 33.35
N TYR A 15 -44.12 9.68 33.00
CA TYR A 15 -43.49 10.83 33.65
C TYR A 15 -43.75 12.07 32.80
N LYS A 16 -44.52 13.04 33.31
CA LYS A 16 -44.90 14.28 32.61
C LYS A 16 -44.24 15.49 33.27
N ALA A 17 -43.78 16.45 32.46
CA ALA A 17 -43.19 17.69 32.93
C ALA A 17 -43.52 18.85 31.98
N PHE A 18 -43.49 20.09 32.49
CA PHE A 18 -43.65 21.31 31.68
C PHE A 18 -42.39 21.63 30.89
N LEU A 19 -42.53 22.27 29.71
CA LEU A 19 -41.43 22.55 28.77
C LEU A 19 -40.24 23.31 29.40
N LEU A 20 -40.48 24.22 30.35
CA LEU A 20 -39.44 25.02 31.01
C LEU A 20 -39.03 24.52 32.40
N SER A 21 -39.32 23.26 32.72
CA SER A 21 -39.00 22.67 34.03
C SER A 21 -37.53 22.22 34.14
N LYS A 22 -37.05 22.01 35.37
CA LYS A 22 -35.74 21.38 35.62
C LYS A 22 -35.66 19.97 35.03
N ALA A 23 -36.78 19.23 35.00
CA ALA A 23 -36.84 17.88 34.46
C ALA A 23 -36.65 17.84 32.94
N THR A 24 -37.30 18.74 32.21
CA THR A 24 -37.13 18.86 30.75
C THR A 24 -35.73 19.31 30.38
N PHE A 25 -35.14 20.22 31.15
CA PHE A 25 -33.75 20.62 30.96
C PHE A 25 -32.77 19.45 31.12
N ILE A 26 -32.89 18.66 32.20
CA ILE A 26 -32.02 17.49 32.43
C ILE A 26 -32.21 16.45 31.31
N THR A 27 -33.44 16.17 30.88
CA THR A 27 -33.65 15.23 29.77
C THR A 27 -33.00 15.71 28.48
N LEU A 28 -33.10 17.01 28.18
CA LEU A 28 -32.51 17.63 27.00
C LEU A 28 -30.98 17.53 27.06
N VAL A 29 -30.37 17.85 28.20
CA VAL A 29 -28.91 17.69 28.41
C VAL A 29 -28.48 16.24 28.20
N CYS A 30 -29.21 15.27 28.76
CA CYS A 30 -28.91 13.86 28.54
C CYS A 30 -29.06 13.44 27.07
N ASP A 31 -30.04 13.96 26.34
CA ASP A 31 -30.20 13.68 24.90
C ASP A 31 -29.06 14.30 24.07
N ILE A 32 -28.65 15.53 24.40
CA ILE A 32 -27.46 16.15 23.80
C ILE A 32 -26.22 15.30 24.05
N ILE A 33 -25.98 14.87 25.29
CA ILE A 33 -24.83 14.02 25.64
C ILE A 33 -24.87 12.70 24.85
N THR A 34 -26.05 12.11 24.69
CA THR A 34 -26.23 10.85 23.96
C THR A 34 -25.79 10.98 22.49
N ILE A 35 -26.00 12.14 21.87
CA ILE A 35 -25.65 12.40 20.47
C ILE A 35 -24.22 12.93 20.32
N SER A 36 -23.79 13.85 21.19
CA SER A 36 -22.50 14.53 21.07
C SER A 36 -21.32 13.66 21.50
N LEU A 37 -21.49 12.86 22.56
CA LEU A 37 -20.41 12.02 23.09
C LEU A 37 -19.90 10.98 22.08
N PRO A 38 -20.76 10.22 21.35
CA PRO A 38 -20.31 9.34 20.28
C PRO A 38 -19.57 10.06 19.16
N PHE A 39 -19.99 11.28 18.81
CA PHE A 39 -19.33 12.07 17.78
C PHE A 39 -17.92 12.47 18.21
N VAL A 40 -17.76 12.98 19.44
CA VAL A 40 -16.46 13.35 19.99
C VAL A 40 -15.53 12.13 20.08
N LEU A 41 -16.02 11.00 20.59
CA LEU A 41 -15.21 9.78 20.71
C LEU A 41 -14.81 9.22 19.34
N SER A 42 -15.71 9.19 18.37
CA SER A 42 -15.39 8.72 17.00
C SER A 42 -14.44 9.65 16.25
N TYR A 43 -14.38 10.93 16.65
CA TYR A 43 -13.41 11.88 16.12
C TYR A 43 -12.02 11.60 16.66
N TYR A 44 -11.91 11.43 17.98
CA TYR A 44 -10.62 11.09 18.61
C TYR A 44 -10.11 9.68 18.27
N SER A 45 -10.98 8.72 17.97
CA SER A 45 -10.56 7.38 17.51
C SER A 45 -10.05 7.35 16.07
N GLY A 46 -10.12 8.46 15.33
CA GLY A 46 -9.56 8.60 13.99
C GLY A 46 -10.36 7.93 12.87
N GLY A 47 -11.59 7.48 13.11
CA GLY A 47 -12.46 6.98 12.03
C GLY A 47 -13.26 8.06 11.33
N LEU A 48 -13.51 9.20 11.99
CA LEU A 48 -13.98 10.41 11.32
C LEU A 48 -12.77 11.09 10.66
N TRP A 49 -12.72 11.10 9.33
CA TRP A 49 -11.70 11.79 8.52
C TRP A 49 -10.36 11.07 8.31
N GLN A 50 -10.42 9.78 7.97
CA GLN A 50 -9.21 9.02 7.59
C GLN A 50 -8.52 9.63 6.35
N LYS A 51 -7.27 10.10 6.51
CA LYS A 51 -6.50 10.74 5.42
C LYS A 51 -5.76 9.75 4.50
N HIS A 52 -5.30 8.63 5.08
CA HIS A 52 -4.55 7.61 4.36
C HIS A 52 -5.01 6.22 4.81
N ASN A 53 -5.03 5.28 3.87
CA ASN A 53 -5.24 3.88 4.15
C ASN A 53 -4.23 3.05 3.36
N SER A 54 -4.08 1.77 3.69
CA SER A 54 -3.11 0.89 3.08
C SER A 54 -3.72 -0.41 2.59
N LEU A 55 -3.21 -0.93 1.47
CA LEU A 55 -3.54 -2.24 0.93
C LEU A 55 -2.27 -3.04 0.68
N HIS A 56 -2.35 -4.35 0.87
CA HIS A 56 -1.29 -5.27 0.48
C HIS A 56 -1.61 -5.83 -0.90
N LEU A 57 -0.79 -5.51 -1.90
CA LEU A 57 -0.96 -5.95 -3.28
C LEU A 57 0.36 -6.48 -3.82
N GLN A 58 0.27 -7.49 -4.67
CA GLN A 58 1.40 -7.97 -5.47
C GLN A 58 1.46 -7.14 -6.76
N PRO A 59 2.66 -6.68 -7.18
CA PRO A 59 2.80 -5.96 -8.43
C PRO A 59 2.67 -6.93 -9.61
N ASN A 60 1.86 -6.57 -10.61
CA ASN A 60 1.82 -7.29 -11.87
C ASN A 60 2.93 -6.76 -12.78
N VAL A 61 4.06 -7.46 -12.80
CA VAL A 61 5.24 -7.09 -13.59
C VAL A 61 5.42 -8.10 -14.71
N ARG A 62 5.57 -7.60 -15.95
CA ARG A 62 5.97 -8.39 -17.11
C ARG A 62 7.21 -7.79 -17.72
N PHE A 63 8.18 -8.64 -18.03
CA PHE A 63 9.41 -8.20 -18.65
C PHE A 63 9.20 -7.99 -20.16
N ASN A 64 9.39 -6.76 -20.63
CA ASN A 64 9.16 -6.40 -22.03
C ASN A 64 10.25 -6.90 -22.99
N GLY A 65 11.35 -7.47 -22.51
CA GLY A 65 12.49 -7.87 -23.35
C GLY A 65 13.56 -6.79 -23.52
N ASP A 66 13.28 -5.57 -23.06
CA ASP A 66 14.18 -4.43 -23.16
C ASP A 66 15.17 -4.38 -22.00
N PHE A 67 16.47 -4.41 -22.30
CA PHE A 67 17.54 -4.29 -21.31
C PHE A 67 18.73 -3.49 -21.84
N LEU A 68 19.48 -2.90 -20.91
CA LEU A 68 20.74 -2.21 -21.16
C LEU A 68 21.67 -2.52 -19.98
N LEU A 69 22.81 -3.12 -20.28
CA LEU A 69 23.90 -3.38 -19.37
C LEU A 69 25.10 -2.57 -19.84
N LEU A 70 25.71 -1.82 -18.93
CA LEU A 70 26.87 -1.00 -19.17
C LEU A 70 27.93 -1.39 -18.15
N ALA A 71 29.12 -1.73 -18.63
CA ALA A 71 30.28 -1.99 -17.79
C ALA A 71 31.50 -1.25 -18.34
N MET A 72 32.32 -0.73 -17.43
CA MET A 72 33.55 -0.03 -17.77
C MET A 72 34.73 -0.79 -17.16
N SER A 73 35.77 -1.02 -17.95
CA SER A 73 37.01 -1.60 -17.46
C SER A 73 38.01 -0.49 -17.16
N ALA A 74 38.79 -0.63 -16.09
CA ALA A 74 39.81 0.35 -15.71
C ALA A 74 40.95 0.48 -16.74
N GLN A 75 41.20 -0.55 -17.55
CA GLN A 75 42.30 -0.58 -18.53
C GLN A 75 41.85 -0.26 -19.96
N ASN A 76 40.55 -0.28 -20.25
CA ASN A 76 40.03 -0.12 -21.61
C ASN A 76 39.14 1.12 -21.68
N GLN A 77 39.42 2.01 -22.63
CA GLN A 77 38.62 3.24 -22.83
C GLN A 77 37.26 2.96 -23.50
N LYS A 78 37.05 1.73 -24.00
CA LYS A 78 35.80 1.32 -24.64
C LYS A 78 34.85 0.68 -23.62
N PRO A 79 33.60 1.17 -23.47
CA PRO A 79 32.62 0.54 -22.60
C PRO A 79 32.17 -0.80 -23.18
N ILE A 80 31.93 -1.76 -22.28
CA ILE A 80 31.25 -3.00 -22.59
C ILE A 80 29.76 -2.72 -22.49
N VAL A 81 29.03 -2.93 -23.58
CA VAL A 81 27.60 -2.67 -23.66
C VAL A 81 26.89 -3.97 -24.01
N CYS A 82 25.77 -4.26 -23.35
CA CYS A 82 24.83 -5.26 -23.84
C CYS A 82 23.44 -4.66 -23.83
N SER A 83 22.77 -4.63 -24.98
CA SER A 83 21.43 -4.05 -25.06
C SER A 83 20.57 -4.71 -26.12
N SER A 84 19.28 -4.82 -25.81
CA SER A 84 18.25 -5.19 -26.79
C SER A 84 17.61 -3.99 -27.49
N PHE A 85 17.96 -2.75 -27.12
CA PHE A 85 17.37 -1.56 -27.73
C PHE A 85 17.74 -1.41 -29.22
N PRO A 86 16.77 -1.14 -30.11
CA PRO A 86 17.01 -1.00 -31.55
C PRO A 86 18.05 0.08 -31.89
N TYR A 87 18.04 1.20 -31.17
CA TYR A 87 18.99 2.30 -31.35
C TYR A 87 20.43 1.84 -31.08
N TYR A 88 20.67 1.19 -29.93
CA TYR A 88 21.98 0.66 -29.56
C TYR A 88 22.45 -0.40 -30.55
N LYS A 89 21.57 -1.33 -30.94
CA LYS A 89 21.90 -2.37 -31.92
C LYS A 89 22.29 -1.79 -33.29
N LYS A 90 21.65 -0.70 -33.72
CA LYS A 90 21.90 -0.04 -35.01
C LYS A 90 23.21 0.76 -35.04
N TYR A 91 23.51 1.51 -33.99
CA TYR A 91 24.64 2.47 -34.00
C TYR A 91 25.85 2.04 -33.16
N LEU A 92 25.64 1.19 -32.15
CA LEU A 92 26.65 0.77 -31.16
C LEU A 92 26.79 -0.76 -31.11
N GLY A 93 26.22 -1.50 -32.08
CA GLY A 93 26.23 -2.97 -32.10
C GLY A 93 27.64 -3.58 -32.17
N THR A 94 28.65 -2.84 -32.62
CA THR A 94 30.06 -3.28 -32.58
C THR A 94 30.64 -3.35 -31.16
N LEU A 95 29.97 -2.76 -30.17
CA LEU A 95 30.33 -2.78 -28.76
C LEU A 95 29.52 -3.83 -27.96
N ASP A 96 28.66 -4.61 -28.63
CA ASP A 96 27.88 -5.68 -28.00
C ASP A 96 28.78 -6.86 -27.66
N ALA A 97 28.94 -7.12 -26.36
CA ALA A 97 29.84 -8.16 -25.84
C ALA A 97 29.09 -9.35 -25.23
N CYS A 98 27.76 -9.37 -25.30
CA CYS A 98 26.97 -10.44 -24.71
C CYS A 98 26.86 -11.65 -25.63
N SER A 99 27.28 -12.82 -25.15
CA SER A 99 27.20 -14.08 -25.90
C SER A 99 25.89 -14.83 -25.67
N THR A 100 25.44 -14.89 -24.42
CA THR A 100 24.15 -15.52 -24.08
C THR A 100 23.33 -14.65 -23.16
N VAL A 101 22.02 -14.63 -23.40
CA VAL A 101 21.02 -13.99 -22.54
C VAL A 101 19.89 -14.97 -22.35
N LYS A 102 19.61 -15.35 -21.10
CA LYS A 102 18.52 -16.23 -20.70
C LYS A 102 17.62 -15.47 -19.75
N ILE A 103 16.34 -15.44 -20.07
CA ILE A 103 15.32 -14.77 -19.27
C ILE A 103 14.26 -15.82 -18.93
N ARG A 104 13.87 -15.88 -17.66
CA ARG A 104 12.82 -16.75 -17.17
C ARG A 104 11.96 -16.02 -16.16
N GLU A 105 10.68 -15.90 -16.47
CA GLU A 105 9.65 -15.49 -15.51
C GLU A 105 9.14 -16.73 -14.78
N ILE A 106 9.00 -16.63 -13.47
CA ILE A 106 8.58 -17.73 -12.59
C ILE A 106 7.29 -17.31 -11.91
N ASP A 107 6.27 -18.15 -12.07
CA ASP A 107 5.05 -18.16 -11.28
C ASP A 107 5.15 -19.40 -10.36
N ALA A 108 5.39 -19.18 -9.07
CA ALA A 108 5.64 -20.26 -8.11
C ALA A 108 4.34 -20.78 -7.48
N ASN A 109 3.29 -19.97 -7.47
CA ASN A 109 2.01 -20.28 -6.83
C ASN A 109 0.89 -20.63 -7.84
N LEU A 110 1.18 -20.54 -9.14
CA LEU A 110 0.28 -20.82 -10.27
C LEU A 110 -0.96 -19.90 -10.30
N ASP A 111 -0.84 -18.65 -9.83
CA ASP A 111 -1.92 -17.66 -9.83
C ASP A 111 -1.97 -16.80 -11.10
N ASN A 112 -1.15 -17.13 -12.11
CA ASN A 112 -1.01 -16.42 -13.38
C ASN A 112 -0.45 -14.99 -13.22
N GLN A 113 0.19 -14.70 -12.08
CA GLN A 113 1.03 -13.53 -11.85
C GLN A 113 2.48 -13.97 -11.72
N VAL A 114 3.40 -13.14 -12.21
CA VAL A 114 4.83 -13.43 -12.08
C VAL A 114 5.27 -13.16 -10.64
N ASP A 115 5.98 -14.11 -10.04
CA ASP A 115 6.53 -14.04 -8.68
C ASP A 115 8.02 -13.69 -8.69
N ALA A 116 8.76 -14.09 -9.72
CA ALA A 116 10.17 -13.77 -9.85
C ALA A 116 10.64 -13.69 -11.31
N LEU A 117 11.66 -12.87 -11.55
CA LEU A 117 12.39 -12.76 -12.81
C LEU A 117 13.82 -13.25 -12.60
N GLN A 118 14.20 -14.27 -13.35
CA GLN A 118 15.58 -14.74 -13.48
C GLN A 118 16.16 -14.26 -14.80
N PHE A 119 17.20 -13.45 -14.71
CA PHE A 119 17.97 -12.96 -15.84
C PHE A 119 19.40 -13.47 -15.71
N GLN A 120 19.90 -14.15 -16.74
CA GLN A 120 21.27 -14.67 -16.77
C GLN A 120 21.92 -14.23 -18.07
N THR A 121 23.12 -13.68 -18.00
CA THR A 121 23.89 -13.33 -19.19
C THR A 121 25.36 -13.66 -19.04
N THR A 122 26.00 -14.00 -20.15
CA THR A 122 27.44 -14.19 -20.24
C THR A 122 28.03 -13.12 -21.15
N ILE A 123 29.06 -12.46 -20.66
CA ILE A 123 29.80 -11.41 -21.34
C ILE A 123 31.16 -11.99 -21.72
N ASP A 124 31.49 -11.94 -23.00
CA ASP A 124 32.78 -12.40 -23.49
C ASP A 124 33.79 -11.26 -23.31
N LEU A 125 34.89 -11.55 -22.62
CA LEU A 125 35.91 -10.55 -22.32
C LEU A 125 37.00 -10.60 -23.38
N PRO A 126 37.58 -9.45 -23.79
CA PRO A 126 38.69 -9.45 -24.72
C PRO A 126 39.90 -10.21 -24.12
N GLU A 127 40.51 -11.10 -24.93
CA GLU A 127 41.54 -12.11 -24.60
C GLU A 127 42.77 -11.64 -23.79
N LYS A 128 42.93 -10.35 -23.49
CA LYS A 128 44.04 -9.79 -22.70
C LYS A 128 43.70 -9.51 -21.23
N MET A 129 42.51 -9.84 -20.77
CA MET A 129 42.09 -9.59 -19.39
C MET A 129 41.95 -10.92 -18.64
N PRO A 130 43.00 -11.44 -17.99
CA PRO A 130 42.79 -12.41 -16.92
C PRO A 130 42.04 -11.68 -15.81
N ILE A 131 40.74 -11.96 -15.65
CA ILE A 131 40.05 -11.53 -14.44
C ILE A 131 40.58 -12.40 -13.30
N ASP A 132 41.44 -11.83 -12.48
CA ASP A 132 42.03 -12.50 -11.32
C ASP A 132 41.11 -12.52 -10.08
N ALA A 133 39.89 -11.97 -10.14
CA ALA A 133 39.09 -11.76 -8.92
C ALA A 133 37.62 -12.21 -8.97
N ILE A 134 36.83 -11.93 -10.02
CA ILE A 134 35.36 -12.20 -10.03
C ILE A 134 34.85 -12.53 -11.45
N ASN A 135 34.44 -13.78 -11.67
CA ASN A 135 33.97 -14.25 -12.98
C ASN A 135 32.47 -14.50 -13.03
N ILE A 136 31.80 -14.59 -11.87
CA ILE A 136 30.35 -14.64 -11.78
C ILE A 136 29.88 -13.65 -10.72
N LEU A 137 28.94 -12.80 -11.08
CA LEU A 137 28.19 -11.93 -10.17
C LEU A 137 26.74 -12.40 -10.11
N SER A 138 26.26 -12.80 -8.95
CA SER A 138 24.85 -13.12 -8.74
C SER A 138 24.21 -12.13 -7.77
N LEU A 139 23.18 -11.43 -8.24
CA LEU A 139 22.37 -10.51 -7.46
C LEU A 139 21.01 -11.12 -7.18
N TYR A 140 20.66 -11.22 -5.91
CA TYR A 140 19.32 -11.58 -5.44
C TYR A 140 18.71 -10.35 -4.79
N ALA A 141 17.54 -9.92 -5.23
CA ALA A 141 16.88 -8.75 -4.68
C ALA A 141 15.37 -8.87 -4.75
N ASP A 142 14.69 -8.12 -3.90
CA ASP A 142 13.24 -7.96 -3.93
C ASP A 142 12.90 -6.63 -4.60
N LEU A 143 11.89 -6.62 -5.48
CA LEU A 143 11.42 -5.38 -6.12
C LEU A 143 10.53 -4.60 -5.15
N GLY A 144 11.08 -3.66 -4.39
CA GLY A 144 10.31 -2.76 -3.53
C GLY A 144 9.60 -1.63 -4.28
N LEU A 145 8.47 -1.17 -3.76
CA LEU A 145 7.79 0.06 -4.21
C LEU A 145 8.12 1.22 -3.26
N GLN A 146 8.70 2.30 -3.78
CA GLN A 146 8.91 3.55 -3.06
C GLN A 146 7.89 4.60 -3.52
N GLN A 147 7.11 5.10 -2.57
CA GLN A 147 6.08 6.11 -2.81
C GLN A 147 6.42 7.39 -2.05
N THR A 148 6.54 8.52 -2.75
CA THR A 148 6.67 9.84 -2.11
C THR A 148 5.31 10.45 -1.80
N GLU A 149 4.27 10.06 -2.55
CA GLU A 149 2.89 10.51 -2.38
C GLU A 149 1.92 9.32 -2.36
N SER A 150 0.81 9.47 -1.62
CA SER A 150 -0.27 8.47 -1.63
C SER A 150 -0.99 8.45 -2.97
N ILE A 151 -1.35 7.25 -3.43
CA ILE A 151 -2.10 7.08 -4.68
C ILE A 151 -3.55 7.54 -4.46
N LYS A 152 -4.05 8.38 -5.37
CA LYS A 152 -5.48 8.71 -5.41
C LYS A 152 -6.22 7.64 -6.22
N CYS A 153 -7.26 7.04 -5.65
CA CYS A 153 -8.10 6.07 -6.35
C CYS A 153 -8.97 6.77 -7.42
N SER A 154 -8.44 6.91 -8.64
CA SER A 154 -9.15 7.43 -9.81
C SER A 154 -9.03 6.46 -10.97
N LYS A 155 -10.12 6.26 -11.73
CA LYS A 155 -10.21 5.30 -12.84
C LYS A 155 -9.14 5.53 -13.92
N ASN A 156 -8.72 6.78 -14.14
CA ASN A 156 -7.84 7.14 -15.25
C ASN A 156 -6.36 7.25 -14.89
N ARG A 157 -5.99 7.17 -13.61
CA ARG A 157 -4.61 7.48 -13.16
C ARG A 157 -3.67 6.27 -13.15
N LEU A 158 -4.21 5.06 -13.33
CA LEU A 158 -3.42 3.83 -13.41
C LEU A 158 -2.62 3.73 -14.72
N ALA A 159 -3.10 4.38 -15.79
CA ALA A 159 -2.43 4.40 -17.09
C ALA A 159 -1.08 5.17 -17.05
N ASP A 160 -1.02 6.25 -16.27
CA ASP A 160 0.19 7.09 -16.17
C ASP A 160 1.36 6.37 -15.46
N MET A 161 1.07 5.32 -14.68
CA MET A 161 2.07 4.60 -13.89
C MET A 161 2.79 3.50 -14.68
N ASN A 162 2.23 3.06 -15.80
CA ASN A 162 2.77 1.97 -16.63
C ASN A 162 3.59 2.48 -17.83
N LEU A 163 3.94 3.77 -17.85
CA LEU A 163 4.72 4.35 -18.94
C LEU A 163 6.19 3.89 -18.84
N PRO A 164 6.76 3.36 -19.95
CA PRO A 164 8.18 3.05 -20.01
C PRO A 164 9.01 4.32 -19.73
N ILE A 165 10.22 4.12 -19.20
CA ILE A 165 11.09 5.23 -18.79
C ILE A 165 11.64 5.99 -20.01
N GLY A 166 11.74 5.34 -21.17
CA GLY A 166 12.11 5.97 -22.44
C GLY A 166 11.00 5.84 -23.47
N ASN A 167 10.60 6.94 -24.10
CA ASN A 167 9.75 6.93 -25.28
C ASN A 167 10.63 6.75 -26.52
N ALA A 168 10.25 5.83 -27.41
CA ALA A 168 11.08 5.39 -28.53
C ALA A 168 11.21 6.40 -29.69
N HIS A 169 11.00 7.70 -29.44
CA HIS A 169 10.87 8.69 -30.51
C HIS A 169 12.13 9.53 -30.73
N HIS A 170 12.96 9.80 -29.71
CA HIS A 170 14.14 10.65 -29.85
C HIS A 170 15.41 9.95 -29.33
N SER A 171 16.55 10.17 -30.01
CA SER A 171 17.83 9.56 -29.64
C SER A 171 18.37 10.02 -28.28
N GLU A 172 17.97 11.21 -27.84
CA GLU A 172 18.36 11.80 -26.56
C GLU A 172 17.68 11.12 -25.36
N ASP A 173 16.53 10.46 -25.59
CA ASP A 173 15.80 9.71 -24.55
C ASP A 173 16.56 8.45 -24.11
N TYR A 174 17.52 7.97 -24.93
CA TYR A 174 18.33 6.78 -24.67
C TYR A 174 19.67 7.07 -23.96
N MET A 175 19.98 8.34 -23.67
CA MET A 175 21.15 8.69 -22.85
C MET A 175 20.94 8.23 -21.40
N PHE A 176 21.94 7.55 -20.82
CA PHE A 176 21.85 6.97 -19.48
C PHE A 176 21.51 8.01 -18.41
N ASP A 177 22.08 9.21 -18.50
CA ASP A 177 21.82 10.30 -17.54
C ASP A 177 20.36 10.78 -17.58
N ASN A 178 19.79 10.91 -18.79
CA ASN A 178 18.39 11.29 -18.98
C ASN A 178 17.47 10.19 -18.45
N PHE A 179 17.80 8.92 -18.70
CA PHE A 179 17.04 7.78 -18.19
C PHE A 179 16.99 7.75 -16.65
N VAL A 180 18.15 7.89 -16.01
CA VAL A 180 18.26 7.88 -14.54
C VAL A 180 17.59 9.13 -13.95
N GLY A 181 17.77 10.31 -14.55
CA GLY A 181 17.13 11.54 -14.12
C GLY A 181 15.60 11.50 -14.20
N ASN A 182 15.06 11.01 -15.33
CA ASN A 182 13.62 10.83 -15.52
C ASN A 182 13.06 9.79 -14.55
N TYR A 183 13.80 8.72 -14.28
CA TYR A 183 13.39 7.73 -13.29
C TYR A 183 13.40 8.28 -11.85
N ALA A 184 14.45 9.03 -11.49
CA ALA A 184 14.63 9.56 -10.15
C ALA A 184 13.55 10.59 -9.77
N SER A 185 13.03 11.34 -10.75
CA SER A 185 11.98 12.35 -10.55
C SER A 185 10.56 11.77 -10.38
N LYS A 186 10.36 10.46 -10.65
CA LYS A 186 9.06 9.81 -10.45
C LYS A 186 8.67 9.79 -8.97
N LYS A 187 7.42 10.22 -8.69
CA LYS A 187 6.82 10.18 -7.34
C LYS A 187 6.59 8.76 -6.82
N ILE A 188 6.37 7.83 -7.74
CA ILE A 188 6.20 6.41 -7.45
C ILE A 188 7.19 5.68 -8.33
N LYS A 189 8.13 4.98 -7.69
CA LYS A 189 9.21 4.27 -8.35
C LYS A 189 9.44 2.94 -7.68
N THR A 190 10.05 2.01 -8.40
CA THR A 190 10.48 0.74 -7.84
C THR A 190 11.96 0.81 -7.45
N THR A 191 12.34 0.06 -6.44
CA THR A 191 13.71 0.05 -5.91
C THR A 191 14.08 -1.36 -5.55
N LEU A 192 15.33 -1.74 -5.75
CA LEU A 192 15.81 -3.02 -5.26
C LEU A 192 15.96 -2.95 -3.74
N THR A 193 15.22 -3.81 -3.04
CA THR A 193 15.26 -3.96 -1.58
C THR A 193 15.91 -5.29 -1.23
N ASN A 194 16.62 -5.33 -0.11
CA ASN A 194 17.37 -6.50 0.37
C ASN A 194 18.32 -7.12 -0.69
N PRO A 195 19.21 -6.33 -1.33
CA PRO A 195 20.13 -6.88 -2.30
C PRO A 195 21.16 -7.77 -1.61
N ILE A 196 21.25 -9.02 -2.04
CA ILE A 196 22.28 -9.97 -1.68
C ILE A 196 23.12 -10.21 -2.94
N THR A 197 24.36 -9.76 -2.89
CA THR A 197 25.34 -9.96 -3.96
C THR A 197 26.30 -11.08 -3.58
N THR A 198 26.40 -12.10 -4.43
CA THR A 198 27.43 -13.13 -4.32
C THR A 198 28.35 -13.06 -5.53
N TYR A 199 29.63 -13.32 -5.29
CA TYR A 199 30.66 -13.35 -6.31
C TYR A 199 31.35 -14.71 -6.32
N GLY A 200 31.70 -15.19 -7.50
CA GLY A 200 32.48 -16.42 -7.70
C GLY A 200 33.70 -16.14 -8.56
N SER A 201 34.85 -16.69 -8.18
CA SER A 201 36.09 -16.60 -8.95
C SER A 201 36.48 -17.99 -9.43
N VAL A 202 36.49 -18.18 -10.75
CA VAL A 202 36.91 -19.43 -11.41
C VAL A 202 37.60 -18.99 -12.69
N LYS A 203 38.89 -19.29 -12.93
CA LYS A 203 39.61 -18.93 -14.17
C LYS A 203 38.72 -19.17 -15.40
N ALA A 204 38.23 -18.10 -16.00
CA ALA A 204 37.28 -18.12 -17.10
C ALA A 204 37.53 -16.91 -17.99
N THR A 205 37.28 -17.10 -19.29
CA THR A 205 37.40 -16.06 -20.33
C THR A 205 36.09 -15.26 -20.50
N SER A 206 35.06 -15.61 -19.74
CA SER A 206 33.75 -14.97 -19.76
C SER A 206 33.33 -14.55 -18.35
N PHE A 207 32.55 -13.48 -18.29
CA PHE A 207 31.93 -12.97 -17.08
C PHE A 207 30.44 -13.31 -17.08
N GLY A 208 29.98 -14.04 -16.06
CA GLY A 208 28.57 -14.37 -15.87
C GLY A 208 27.88 -13.36 -14.95
N LEU A 209 26.71 -12.86 -15.34
CA LEU A 209 25.82 -12.07 -14.50
C LEU A 209 24.50 -12.82 -14.33
N ASN A 210 24.16 -13.11 -13.08
CA ASN A 210 22.87 -13.67 -12.69
C ASN A 210 22.11 -12.64 -11.86
N LEU A 211 20.87 -12.37 -12.23
CA LEU A 211 19.96 -11.49 -11.50
C LEU A 211 18.69 -12.28 -11.21
N ASN A 212 18.37 -12.40 -9.93
CA ASN A 212 17.16 -13.03 -9.45
C ASN A 212 16.35 -11.99 -8.68
N LEU A 213 15.29 -11.51 -9.30
CA LEU A 213 14.44 -10.46 -8.78
C LEU A 213 13.11 -11.07 -8.33
N LYS A 214 12.77 -10.95 -7.05
CA LYS A 214 11.49 -11.41 -6.51
C LYS A 214 10.47 -10.27 -6.49
N TYR A 215 9.20 -10.63 -6.63
CA TYR A 215 8.05 -9.73 -6.60
C TYR A 215 7.17 -10.00 -5.39
N PRO A 216 7.57 -9.57 -4.17
CA PRO A 216 6.77 -9.81 -2.99
C PRO A 216 5.51 -8.91 -2.95
N LYS A 217 4.64 -9.18 -1.97
CA LYS A 217 3.47 -8.32 -1.69
C LYS A 217 3.92 -7.04 -1.01
N HIS A 218 3.48 -5.89 -1.52
CA HIS A 218 3.82 -4.58 -0.99
C HIS A 218 2.63 -3.88 -0.36
N LYS A 219 2.91 -3.10 0.69
CA LYS A 219 1.96 -2.20 1.32
C LYS A 219 1.91 -0.89 0.53
N ILE A 220 0.78 -0.61 -0.09
CA ILE A 220 0.52 0.56 -0.92
C ILE A 220 -0.36 1.54 -0.14
N TYR A 221 0.07 2.79 -0.03
CA TYR A 221 -0.72 3.84 0.60
C TYR A 221 -1.58 4.58 -0.42
N TYR A 222 -2.86 4.74 -0.09
CA TYR A 222 -3.82 5.45 -0.93
C TYR A 222 -4.67 6.41 -0.10
N THR A 223 -5.23 7.41 -0.77
CA THR A 223 -6.19 8.34 -0.16
C THR A 223 -7.60 7.75 -0.32
N PRO A 224 -8.34 7.49 0.77
CA PRO A 224 -9.68 6.95 0.69
C PRO A 224 -10.66 7.95 0.06
N ASN A 225 -11.64 7.43 -0.66
CA ASN A 225 -12.70 8.26 -1.24
C ASN A 225 -13.73 8.69 -0.17
N LEU A 226 -14.50 9.75 -0.45
CA LEU A 226 -15.54 10.27 0.46
C LEU A 226 -16.46 9.15 0.97
N TRP A 227 -16.94 8.29 0.07
CA TRP A 227 -17.81 7.18 0.43
C TRP A 227 -17.15 6.16 1.35
N GLN A 228 -15.86 5.92 1.20
CA GLN A 228 -15.13 5.03 2.09
C GLN A 228 -14.98 5.65 3.48
N VAL A 229 -14.67 6.95 3.57
CA VAL A 229 -14.60 7.67 4.84
C VAL A 229 -15.97 7.65 5.53
N CYS A 230 -17.06 7.95 4.80
CA CYS A 230 -18.42 7.83 5.32
C CYS A 230 -18.71 6.42 5.82
N LYS A 231 -18.27 5.38 5.08
CA LYS A 231 -18.44 3.98 5.46
C LYS A 231 -17.78 3.62 6.80
N PHE A 232 -16.66 4.24 7.16
CA PHE A 232 -16.01 3.96 8.44
C PHE A 232 -16.57 4.85 9.56
N ALA A 233 -16.90 6.11 9.24
CA ALA A 233 -17.46 7.08 10.17
C ALA A 233 -18.77 6.61 10.82
N TRP A 234 -19.77 6.22 10.02
CA TRP A 234 -21.08 5.81 10.53
C TRP A 234 -21.03 4.51 11.36
N ILE A 235 -20.17 3.54 11.02
CA ILE A 235 -20.02 2.29 11.79
C ILE A 235 -19.49 2.60 13.19
N GLN A 236 -18.45 3.43 13.28
CA GLN A 236 -17.90 3.82 14.59
C GLN A 236 -18.89 4.64 15.41
N TYR A 237 -19.58 5.59 14.77
CA TYR A 237 -20.59 6.40 15.44
C TYR A 237 -21.71 5.53 16.03
N ILE A 238 -22.30 4.62 15.24
CA ILE A 238 -23.39 3.75 15.69
C ILE A 238 -22.94 2.83 16.83
N ALA A 239 -21.75 2.23 16.72
CA ALA A 239 -21.21 1.35 17.76
C ALA A 239 -21.10 2.05 19.12
N ILE A 240 -20.59 3.29 19.14
CA ILE A 240 -20.47 4.07 20.38
C ILE A 240 -21.83 4.58 20.84
N TYR A 241 -22.68 5.02 19.91
CA TYR A 241 -24.02 5.53 20.20
C TYR A 241 -24.89 4.52 20.93
N ILE A 242 -24.85 3.24 20.57
CA ILE A 242 -25.65 2.21 21.24
C ILE A 242 -25.27 2.10 22.73
N ILE A 243 -23.97 2.14 23.03
CA ILE A 243 -23.46 2.03 24.40
C ILE A 243 -23.81 3.28 25.21
N THR A 244 -23.59 4.47 24.64
CA THR A 244 -23.90 5.74 25.32
C THR A 244 -25.41 5.89 25.54
N ALA A 245 -26.25 5.56 24.56
CA ALA A 245 -27.69 5.61 24.68
C ALA A 245 -28.20 4.66 25.76
N TRP A 246 -27.66 3.43 25.82
CA TRP A 246 -27.99 2.48 26.88
C TRP A 246 -27.61 3.04 28.26
N LEU A 247 -26.40 3.56 28.42
CA LEU A 247 -25.92 4.09 29.69
C LEU A 247 -26.73 5.31 30.14
N VAL A 248 -26.98 6.26 29.23
CA VAL A 248 -27.81 7.43 29.52
C VAL A 248 -29.25 7.03 29.85
N SER A 249 -29.81 6.01 29.21
CA SER A 249 -31.16 5.51 29.54
C SER A 249 -31.24 4.98 30.98
N LYS A 250 -30.18 4.35 31.49
CA LYS A 250 -30.08 3.89 32.88
C LYS A 250 -29.97 5.06 33.85
N ILE A 251 -29.15 6.06 33.53
CA ILE A 251 -29.03 7.29 34.33
C ILE A 251 -30.36 8.04 34.38
N LYS A 252 -31.03 8.23 33.24
CA LYS A 252 -32.37 8.86 33.18
C LYS A 252 -33.36 8.08 34.05
N SER A 253 -33.41 6.77 33.91
CA SER A 253 -34.30 5.91 34.72
C SER A 253 -34.03 6.08 36.21
N TYR A 254 -32.77 6.12 36.63
CA TYR A 254 -32.39 6.34 38.03
C TYR A 254 -32.85 7.71 38.57
N ILE A 255 -32.65 8.78 37.79
CA ILE A 255 -33.06 10.14 38.16
C ILE A 255 -34.56 10.22 38.43
N PHE A 256 -35.37 9.63 37.55
CA PHE A 256 -36.82 9.65 37.67
C PHE A 256 -37.35 8.67 38.73
N MET A 257 -36.73 7.49 38.91
CA MET A 257 -37.16 6.55 39.95
C MET A 257 -36.88 7.08 41.37
N ASN A 258 -35.79 7.83 41.56
CA ASN A 258 -35.43 8.40 42.86
C ASN A 258 -36.01 9.81 43.11
N ASN A 259 -36.93 10.28 42.27
CA ASN A 259 -37.57 11.60 42.40
C ASN A 259 -36.56 12.77 42.55
N LEU A 260 -35.39 12.69 41.90
CA LEU A 260 -34.36 13.73 42.01
C LEU A 260 -34.77 15.07 41.37
N VAL A 261 -35.86 15.08 40.61
CA VAL A 261 -36.41 16.26 39.94
C VAL A 261 -37.93 16.25 40.04
N LEU A 262 -38.55 17.43 40.08
CA LEU A 262 -40.01 17.57 40.09
C LEU A 262 -40.61 17.14 38.75
N PHE A 263 -41.50 16.15 38.80
CA PHE A 263 -42.30 15.69 37.67
C PHE A 263 -43.67 15.20 38.15
N TYR A 264 -44.63 15.16 37.24
CA TYR A 264 -45.95 14.57 37.50
C TYR A 264 -45.95 13.09 37.10
N LYS A 265 -46.24 12.20 38.05
CA LYS A 265 -46.31 10.75 37.82
C LYS A 265 -47.76 10.35 37.54
N ASP A 266 -48.03 9.93 36.32
CA ASP A 266 -49.34 9.45 35.90
C ASP A 266 -49.30 7.92 35.84
N ARG A 267 -50.00 7.25 36.76
CA ARG A 267 -50.14 5.78 36.79
C ARG A 267 -51.50 5.45 36.17
N LYS A 268 -51.49 4.77 35.02
CA LYS A 268 -52.68 4.11 34.48
C LYS A 268 -52.85 2.75 35.13
#